data_AF-A0A7J8VFU9-F1
#
_entry.id   AF-A0A7J8VFU9-F1
#
_cell.length_a   1.000
_cell.length_b   1.000
_cell.length_c   1.000
_cell.angle_alpha   90.00
_cell.angle_beta   90.00
_cell.angle_gamma   90.00
#
_symmetry.space_group_name_H-M   'P 1'
#
loop_
_entity.id
_entity.type
_entity.pdbx_description
1 polymer ?
#
loop_
_entity_poly.entity_id
_entity_poly.type
_entity_poly.pdbx_seq_one_letter_code
_entity_poly.pdbx_strand_id
1 'polypeptide(L)'
;MSGRLRDRSSSQAKRHSHHQTTTTVAVAAMPNFLTETLPCPFGELATNLSDSALRETAYEILVGACRSTGGKPLTYISQSERNSERTATPTLTSTASLQRSLTSTAASKVKKALGLRSSGRKKVSGESDSERVKRAVTIGEMLRVQMGISEQTDSRVRRALLRVAAAQLGRRIESVVLPLEMLQQLKPSDFPNQGEYEAWQRRNLKLLEAGLLLHPLLPLDKTDTAPQRLRQIIRGALEKPLETGKNNESMQALRSIVLSLACRTFDGSASETIHWADGFPLNLRIYQMLLEACFDVNDETSVIEEVDEVLELIKKTWVVLGMNQMLHNLCFLWILFNRYVATGEVEGDLLFAANNLLMEVEKDSKSMKDPNYSKILSSTLSAILGWAEKRLLAYHNYFHSDNTELLECVVSVGVLSAKIMVEDISHEYRKKRKEFDVALQDNKAPIVSFHDINSFLTFSI
;
A
#
# COMPACT_ATOMS: atom_id res chain seq x y z
N MET A 1 -80.97 -11.83 -16.73
CA MET A 1 -81.82 -12.92 -16.22
C MET A 1 -81.03 -14.22 -16.31
N SER A 2 -80.99 -14.96 -15.19
CA SER A 2 -80.53 -16.35 -14.98
C SER A 2 -79.03 -16.66 -15.25
N GLY A 3 -78.21 -17.22 -14.36
CA GLY A 3 -78.42 -17.79 -13.02
C GLY A 3 -77.99 -19.26 -12.93
N ARG A 4 -76.99 -19.55 -12.06
CA ARG A 4 -76.57 -20.84 -11.42
C ARG A 4 -75.63 -21.78 -12.21
N LEU A 5 -74.38 -22.02 -11.73
CA LEU A 5 -73.89 -23.06 -10.76
C LEU A 5 -74.00 -24.49 -11.37
N ARG A 6 -73.00 -25.41 -11.35
CA ARG A 6 -71.89 -25.67 -10.41
C ARG A 6 -70.93 -26.75 -11.01
N ASP A 7 -69.68 -26.74 -10.53
CA ASP A 7 -68.78 -27.86 -10.17
C ASP A 7 -67.81 -28.60 -11.15
N ARG A 8 -66.53 -28.49 -10.75
CA ARG A 8 -65.49 -29.52 -10.51
C ARG A 8 -64.66 -30.16 -11.65
N SER A 9 -63.38 -29.76 -11.59
CA SER A 9 -62.17 -30.59 -11.39
C SER A 9 -61.52 -31.37 -12.56
N SER A 10 -60.28 -30.91 -12.83
CA SER A 10 -59.01 -31.65 -12.84
C SER A 10 -58.52 -32.38 -14.11
N SER A 11 -57.34 -31.90 -14.51
CA SER A 11 -56.13 -32.63 -14.94
C SER A 11 -56.09 -33.40 -16.28
N GLN A 12 -55.35 -32.77 -17.21
CA GLN A 12 -54.11 -33.26 -17.83
C GLN A 12 -54.20 -34.36 -18.89
N ALA A 13 -53.81 -34.04 -20.14
CA ALA A 13 -52.63 -34.63 -20.80
C ALA A 13 -52.43 -34.14 -22.25
N LYS A 14 -51.18 -33.70 -22.51
CA LYS A 14 -50.35 -33.84 -23.73
C LYS A 14 -50.98 -33.65 -25.11
N ARG A 15 -50.38 -32.73 -25.88
CA ARG A 15 -49.99 -32.99 -27.29
C ARG A 15 -48.76 -32.17 -27.69
N HIS A 16 -47.81 -32.88 -28.30
CA HIS A 16 -46.59 -32.41 -28.95
C HIS A 16 -46.87 -31.59 -30.21
N SER A 17 -45.96 -30.67 -30.55
CA SER A 17 -45.68 -30.31 -31.94
C SER A 17 -44.22 -29.85 -32.10
N HIS A 18 -43.55 -30.52 -33.06
CA HIS A 18 -42.28 -30.28 -33.73
C HIS A 18 -41.70 -28.86 -33.76
N HIS A 19 -40.37 -28.78 -33.65
CA HIS A 19 -39.57 -28.02 -34.61
C HIS A 19 -38.16 -28.61 -34.80
N GLN A 20 -37.62 -28.28 -35.98
CA GLN A 20 -36.55 -28.93 -36.74
C GLN A 20 -35.15 -28.89 -36.12
N THR A 21 -34.43 -29.96 -36.39
CA THR A 21 -32.99 -30.14 -36.21
C THR A 21 -32.20 -29.28 -37.20
N THR A 22 -31.31 -28.42 -36.70
CA THR A 22 -30.15 -27.95 -37.46
C THR A 22 -28.93 -28.18 -36.58
N THR A 23 -28.05 -29.06 -37.03
CA THR A 23 -26.85 -29.51 -36.31
C THR A 23 -25.77 -28.44 -36.39
N THR A 24 -25.51 -27.74 -35.27
CA THR A 24 -24.28 -26.96 -35.08
C THR A 24 -23.45 -27.66 -34.02
N VAL A 25 -22.26 -28.11 -34.42
CA VAL A 25 -21.26 -28.73 -33.54
C VAL A 25 -20.93 -27.74 -32.42
N ALA A 26 -21.30 -28.09 -31.19
CA ALA A 26 -20.96 -27.33 -30.00
C ALA A 26 -19.45 -27.44 -29.78
N VAL A 27 -18.73 -26.35 -30.06
CA VAL A 27 -17.39 -26.15 -29.52
C VAL A 27 -17.57 -26.01 -28.01
N ALA A 28 -17.01 -26.97 -27.27
CA ALA A 28 -17.02 -26.99 -25.82
C ALA A 28 -16.51 -25.64 -25.30
N ALA A 29 -17.37 -24.93 -24.56
CA ALA A 29 -16.97 -23.76 -23.80
C ALA A 29 -15.92 -24.20 -22.78
N MET A 30 -14.70 -23.68 -22.93
CA MET A 30 -13.64 -23.82 -21.93
C MET A 30 -14.15 -23.32 -20.57
N PRO A 31 -13.79 -23.96 -19.45
CA PRO A 31 -14.22 -23.51 -18.14
C PRO A 31 -13.65 -22.10 -17.89
N ASN A 32 -14.53 -21.17 -17.52
CA ASN A 32 -14.13 -19.88 -16.98
C ASN A 32 -13.22 -20.13 -15.78
N PHE A 33 -11.92 -19.79 -15.90
CA PHE A 33 -11.03 -19.69 -14.75
C PHE A 33 -11.59 -18.60 -13.83
N LEU A 34 -12.26 -19.00 -12.76
CA LEU A 34 -12.57 -18.09 -11.66
C LEU A 34 -11.22 -17.69 -11.05
N THR A 35 -10.76 -16.48 -11.32
CA THR A 35 -9.61 -15.87 -10.63
C THR A 35 -9.94 -15.83 -9.14
N GLU A 36 -9.30 -16.69 -8.35
CA GLU A 36 -9.50 -16.75 -6.89
C GLU A 36 -8.93 -15.47 -6.27
N THR A 37 -9.78 -14.65 -5.66
CA THR A 37 -9.34 -13.42 -4.97
C THR A 37 -9.13 -13.72 -3.49
N LEU A 38 -7.90 -13.57 -3.01
CA LEU A 38 -7.58 -13.70 -1.60
C LEU A 38 -7.86 -12.38 -0.86
N PRO A 39 -8.36 -12.43 0.40
CA PRO A 39 -8.55 -11.23 1.19
C PRO A 39 -7.19 -10.57 1.52
N CYS A 40 -7.10 -9.25 1.33
CA CYS A 40 -5.88 -8.51 1.61
C CYS A 40 -5.58 -8.49 3.12
N PRO A 41 -4.37 -8.91 3.57
CA PRO A 41 -4.03 -9.03 4.99
C PRO A 41 -3.71 -7.67 5.63
N PHE A 42 -3.61 -6.61 4.83
CA PHE A 42 -3.30 -5.27 5.34
C PHE A 42 -4.50 -4.59 5.99
N GLY A 43 -5.71 -5.16 5.90
CA GLY A 43 -6.93 -4.60 6.50
C GLY A 43 -7.60 -3.53 5.63
N GLU A 44 -8.86 -3.23 5.98
CA GLU A 44 -9.71 -2.28 5.24
C GLU A 44 -9.60 -0.86 5.82
N LEU A 45 -9.68 0.14 4.94
CA LEU A 45 -9.70 1.56 5.34
C LEU A 45 -11.13 2.02 5.55
N ALA A 46 -11.39 2.65 6.69
CA ALA A 46 -12.72 3.16 7.02
C ALA A 46 -13.18 4.36 6.16
N THR A 47 -12.28 5.06 5.46
CA THR A 47 -12.59 6.30 4.70
C THR A 47 -13.13 6.09 3.28
N ASN A 48 -13.39 4.85 2.83
CA ASN A 48 -13.76 4.54 1.43
C ASN A 48 -12.83 5.24 0.43
N LEU A 49 -11.51 5.18 0.67
CA LEU A 49 -10.50 5.61 -0.28
C LEU A 49 -10.35 4.54 -1.35
N SER A 50 -10.49 4.92 -2.63
CA SER A 50 -10.30 3.99 -3.74
C SER A 50 -8.82 3.68 -3.97
N ASP A 51 -8.52 2.54 -4.59
CA ASP A 51 -7.14 2.18 -4.95
C ASP A 51 -6.52 3.25 -5.87
N SER A 52 -7.28 3.86 -6.78
CA SER A 52 -6.81 4.99 -7.58
C SER A 52 -6.37 6.19 -6.73
N ALA A 53 -7.13 6.52 -5.67
CA ALA A 53 -6.78 7.60 -4.76
C ALA A 53 -5.51 7.29 -3.95
N LEU A 54 -5.38 6.04 -3.48
CA LEU A 54 -4.18 5.57 -2.79
C LEU A 54 -2.97 5.58 -3.72
N ARG A 55 -3.14 5.20 -4.98
CA ARG A 55 -2.08 5.17 -6.00
C ARG A 55 -1.56 6.56 -6.34
N GLU A 56 -2.45 7.53 -6.52
CA GLU A 56 -2.03 8.92 -6.70
C GLU A 56 -1.30 9.47 -5.46
N THR A 57 -1.76 9.12 -4.26
CA THR A 57 -1.11 9.51 -3.00
C THR A 57 0.29 8.90 -2.88
N ALA A 58 0.41 7.60 -3.19
CA ALA A 58 1.69 6.90 -3.24
C ALA A 58 2.65 7.58 -4.22
N TYR A 59 2.18 7.95 -5.41
CA TYR A 59 2.97 8.66 -6.40
C TYR A 59 3.42 10.06 -5.91
N GLU A 60 2.53 10.81 -5.26
CA GLU A 60 2.84 12.12 -4.67
C GLU A 60 3.94 12.02 -3.60
N ILE A 61 3.85 11.02 -2.71
CA ILE A 61 4.88 10.74 -1.69
C ILE A 61 6.20 10.35 -2.36
N LEU A 62 6.17 9.46 -3.36
CA LEU A 62 7.36 9.00 -4.08
C LEU A 62 8.09 10.15 -4.78
N VAL A 63 7.36 10.98 -5.54
CA VAL A 63 7.94 12.15 -6.21
C VAL A 63 8.47 13.15 -5.19
N GLY A 64 7.74 13.38 -4.09
CA GLY A 64 8.19 14.22 -2.98
C GLY A 64 9.51 13.75 -2.37
N ALA A 65 9.58 12.47 -2.00
CA ALA A 65 10.75 11.85 -1.36
C ALA A 65 11.99 11.84 -2.28
N CYS A 66 11.78 11.65 -3.58
CA CYS A 66 12.88 11.69 -4.56
C CYS A 66 13.49 13.08 -4.73
N ARG A 67 12.74 14.16 -4.44
CA ARG A 67 13.22 15.55 -4.58
C ARG A 67 14.08 16.02 -3.41
N SER A 68 13.82 15.54 -2.20
CA SER A 68 14.59 15.93 -1.00
C SER A 68 16.06 15.52 -1.05
N THR A 69 16.46 14.69 -2.02
CA THR A 69 17.83 14.18 -2.20
C THR A 69 18.72 15.00 -3.17
N GLY A 70 18.30 16.16 -3.67
CA GLY A 70 19.10 16.96 -4.61
C GLY A 70 18.86 18.47 -4.54
N GLY A 71 19.87 19.23 -4.12
CA GLY A 71 19.84 20.69 -3.94
C GLY A 71 19.90 21.54 -5.22
N LYS A 72 19.18 21.17 -6.30
CA LYS A 72 19.00 22.07 -7.46
C LYS A 72 17.52 22.35 -7.71
N PRO A 73 17.11 23.63 -7.81
CA PRO A 73 15.76 23.99 -8.25
C PRO A 73 15.56 23.57 -9.72
N LEU A 74 14.43 22.95 -10.03
CA LEU A 74 14.05 22.69 -11.43
C LEU A 74 13.64 24.00 -12.08
N THR A 75 14.41 24.45 -13.07
CA THR A 75 13.92 25.36 -14.10
C THR A 75 12.95 24.57 -14.97
N TYR A 76 11.70 24.98 -15.03
CA TYR A 76 10.72 24.43 -15.96
C TYR A 76 11.15 24.79 -17.38
N ILE A 77 11.56 23.80 -18.18
CA ILE A 77 11.80 23.98 -19.61
C ILE A 77 10.56 23.47 -20.35
N SER A 78 9.79 24.41 -20.91
CA SER A 78 8.73 24.11 -21.87
C SER A 78 9.33 23.36 -23.07
N GLN A 79 8.75 22.24 -23.47
CA GLN A 79 9.24 21.39 -24.57
C GLN A 79 8.98 21.99 -25.98
N SER A 80 8.75 23.29 -26.11
CA SER A 80 8.41 23.90 -27.41
C SER A 80 9.58 24.53 -28.17
N GLU A 81 10.75 24.75 -27.57
CA GLU A 81 11.84 25.44 -28.28
C GLU A 81 13.21 24.90 -27.87
N ARG A 82 13.83 24.07 -28.72
CA ARG A 82 15.28 23.92 -28.69
C ARG A 82 15.84 23.58 -30.05
N ASN A 83 16.10 24.63 -30.82
CA ASN A 83 17.12 24.60 -31.87
C ASN A 83 18.19 25.63 -31.48
N SER A 84 19.46 25.27 -31.70
CA SER A 84 20.70 26.05 -31.50
C SER A 84 21.60 25.65 -30.30
N GLU A 85 22.66 24.94 -30.68
CA GLU A 85 24.08 25.12 -30.33
C GLU A 85 24.62 25.02 -28.87
N ARG A 86 25.32 23.89 -28.68
CA ARG A 86 26.72 23.71 -28.21
C ARG A 86 27.16 23.99 -26.76
N THR A 87 27.97 23.02 -26.32
CA THR A 87 29.06 23.03 -25.32
C THR A 87 28.72 23.16 -23.83
N ALA A 88 28.77 22.01 -23.12
CA ALA A 88 29.25 21.95 -21.73
C ALA A 88 29.77 20.54 -21.39
N THR A 89 30.92 20.52 -20.72
CA THR A 89 31.75 19.40 -20.24
C THR A 89 31.07 18.52 -19.18
N PRO A 90 31.53 17.26 -18.97
CA PRO A 90 30.87 16.32 -18.06
C PRO A 90 31.30 16.62 -16.62
N THR A 91 30.47 17.34 -15.87
CA THR A 91 30.59 17.41 -14.41
C THR A 91 29.70 16.34 -13.79
N LEU A 92 30.34 15.35 -13.16
CA LEU A 92 29.72 14.33 -12.32
C LEU A 92 28.95 15.02 -11.18
N THR A 93 27.67 15.30 -11.40
CA THR A 93 26.76 15.78 -10.36
C THR A 93 25.50 14.94 -10.41
N SER A 94 25.12 14.42 -9.23
CA SER A 94 23.94 13.57 -9.00
C SER A 94 22.71 14.12 -9.73
N THR A 95 22.41 13.54 -10.89
CA THR A 95 21.15 13.79 -11.61
C THR A 95 20.03 13.31 -10.69
N ALA A 96 19.02 14.16 -10.47
CA ALA A 96 17.84 13.81 -9.68
C ALA A 96 17.39 12.39 -10.02
N SER A 97 17.18 11.51 -9.03
CA SER A 97 17.11 10.06 -9.25
C SER A 97 16.02 9.61 -10.24
N LEU A 98 14.98 10.43 -10.42
CA LEU A 98 13.90 10.24 -11.39
C LEU A 98 14.27 10.61 -12.85
N GLN A 99 15.32 11.40 -13.05
CA GLN A 99 15.84 11.81 -14.37
C GLN A 99 16.94 10.89 -14.89
N ARG A 100 17.32 9.86 -14.13
CA ARG A 100 18.25 8.84 -14.58
C ARG A 100 17.66 8.12 -15.80
N SER A 101 18.40 8.13 -16.91
CA SER A 101 18.02 7.40 -18.11
C SER A 101 18.11 5.89 -17.88
N LEU A 102 17.18 5.14 -18.47
CA LEU A 102 17.24 3.67 -18.48
C LEU A 102 18.43 3.23 -19.33
N THR A 103 19.54 2.87 -18.68
CA THR A 103 20.70 2.23 -19.33
C THR A 103 20.65 0.75 -19.04
N SER A 104 21.02 -0.09 -20.03
CA SER A 104 21.15 -1.55 -19.92
C SER A 104 21.58 -2.01 -18.52
N THR A 105 20.64 -2.56 -17.76
CA THR A 105 20.84 -2.98 -16.37
C THR A 105 21.71 -4.24 -16.35
N ALA A 106 22.69 -4.29 -15.44
CA ALA A 106 23.36 -5.53 -15.08
C ALA A 106 22.33 -6.51 -14.47
N ALA A 107 22.70 -7.79 -14.30
CA ALA A 107 21.80 -8.77 -13.68
C ALA A 107 21.27 -8.26 -12.33
N SER A 108 19.95 -8.18 -12.19
CA SER A 108 19.28 -7.61 -11.02
C SER A 108 19.57 -8.41 -9.75
N LYS A 109 19.93 -7.73 -8.66
CA LYS A 109 20.21 -8.36 -7.37
C LYS A 109 18.93 -8.84 -6.72
N VAL A 110 17.87 -8.05 -6.78
CA VAL A 110 16.54 -8.41 -6.27
C VAL A 110 15.97 -9.60 -7.02
N LYS A 111 15.98 -9.59 -8.37
CA LYS A 111 15.51 -10.76 -9.14
C LYS A 111 16.31 -12.01 -8.79
N LYS A 112 17.63 -11.90 -8.68
CA LYS A 112 18.49 -13.02 -8.27
C LYS A 112 18.17 -13.53 -6.86
N ALA A 113 17.95 -12.64 -5.89
CA ALA A 113 17.58 -13.02 -4.52
C ALA A 113 16.21 -13.68 -4.44
N LEU A 114 15.28 -13.27 -5.32
CA LEU A 114 13.97 -13.88 -5.48
C LEU A 114 13.98 -15.16 -6.33
N GLY A 115 15.09 -15.48 -7.00
CA GLY A 115 15.16 -16.61 -7.94
C GLY A 115 14.48 -16.35 -9.29
N LEU A 116 14.12 -15.10 -9.59
CA LEU A 116 13.51 -14.71 -10.86
C LEU A 116 14.56 -14.63 -11.97
N ARG A 117 14.19 -15.10 -13.16
CA ARG A 117 15.04 -15.00 -14.35
C ARG A 117 15.02 -13.56 -14.89
N SER A 118 16.17 -13.02 -15.27
CA SER A 118 16.22 -11.80 -16.07
C SER A 118 15.72 -12.10 -17.48
N SER A 119 14.74 -11.36 -17.97
CA SER A 119 14.21 -11.53 -19.32
C SER A 119 15.24 -11.00 -20.30
N GLY A 120 16.18 -11.86 -20.69
CA GLY A 120 17.12 -11.58 -21.76
C GLY A 120 16.33 -11.24 -23.01
N ARG A 121 16.34 -9.97 -23.42
CA ARG A 121 15.64 -9.48 -24.61
C ARG A 121 16.06 -10.35 -25.79
N LYS A 122 15.20 -11.28 -26.22
CA LYS A 122 15.42 -12.07 -27.43
C LYS A 122 15.54 -11.06 -28.57
N LYS A 123 16.76 -10.90 -29.07
CA LYS A 123 17.06 -10.08 -30.24
C LYS A 123 16.44 -10.79 -31.42
N VAL A 124 15.17 -10.49 -31.71
CA VAL A 124 14.55 -10.84 -32.99
C VAL A 124 15.27 -9.98 -34.02
N SER A 125 16.20 -10.61 -34.73
CA SER A 125 16.81 -10.06 -35.92
C SER A 125 15.74 -9.90 -36.99
N GLY A 126 15.34 -8.67 -37.26
CA GLY A 126 14.44 -8.32 -38.35
C GLY A 126 14.38 -6.81 -38.48
N GLU A 127 14.99 -6.30 -39.53
CA GLU A 127 15.03 -4.88 -39.90
C GLU A 127 13.63 -4.26 -40.03
N SER A 128 13.43 -3.11 -39.38
CA SER A 128 12.85 -1.94 -40.05
C SER A 128 13.18 -0.71 -39.22
N ASP A 129 14.10 0.08 -39.77
CA ASP A 129 14.45 1.41 -39.31
C ASP A 129 13.21 2.32 -39.46
N SER A 130 12.66 2.77 -38.34
CA SER A 130 11.76 3.92 -38.32
C SER A 130 12.23 4.86 -37.22
N GLU A 131 12.72 6.02 -37.65
CA GLU A 131 13.08 7.18 -36.84
C GLU A 131 11.88 7.65 -36.00
N ARG A 132 11.61 6.98 -34.88
CA ARG A 132 11.07 7.65 -33.71
C ARG A 132 12.26 8.09 -32.90
N VAL A 133 12.41 9.40 -32.75
CA VAL A 133 13.28 10.03 -31.74
C VAL A 133 13.09 9.26 -30.43
N LYS A 134 14.02 8.34 -30.14
CA LYS A 134 14.00 7.55 -28.90
C LYS A 134 14.33 8.53 -27.79
N ARG A 135 13.31 9.21 -27.26
CA ARG A 135 13.43 9.90 -25.98
C ARG A 135 13.97 8.85 -25.01
N ALA A 136 15.12 9.13 -24.40
CA ALA A 136 15.61 8.31 -23.32
C ALA A 136 14.52 8.28 -22.25
N VAL A 137 13.82 7.15 -22.12
CA VAL A 137 12.83 6.95 -21.07
C VAL A 137 13.60 7.02 -19.75
N THR A 138 13.10 7.82 -18.82
CA THR A 138 13.70 7.97 -17.49
C THR A 138 13.00 7.02 -16.51
N ILE A 139 13.65 6.70 -15.39
CA ILE A 139 13.03 5.90 -14.32
C ILE A 139 11.74 6.58 -13.81
N GLY A 140 11.71 7.91 -13.75
CA GLY A 140 10.50 8.63 -13.36
C GLY A 140 9.34 8.48 -14.35
N GLU A 141 9.63 8.42 -15.65
CA GLU A 141 8.62 8.17 -16.67
C GLU A 141 8.13 6.72 -16.65
N MET A 142 9.04 5.77 -16.43
CA MET A 142 8.68 4.36 -16.23
C MET A 142 7.75 4.20 -15.01
N LEU A 143 8.13 4.73 -13.85
CA LEU A 143 7.32 4.68 -12.63
C LEU A 143 5.93 5.29 -12.82
N ARG A 144 5.84 6.42 -13.54
CA ARG A 144 4.56 7.05 -13.89
C ARG A 144 3.66 6.07 -14.65
N VAL A 145 4.21 5.39 -15.65
CA VAL A 145 3.49 4.40 -16.47
C VAL A 145 3.10 3.17 -15.64
N GLN A 146 4.02 2.59 -14.87
CA GLN A 146 3.73 1.42 -14.02
C GLN A 146 2.69 1.72 -12.94
N MET A 147 2.66 2.95 -12.42
CA MET A 147 1.62 3.42 -11.50
C MET A 147 0.36 3.95 -12.20
N GLY A 148 0.23 3.84 -13.53
CA GLY A 148 -0.96 4.29 -14.26
C GLY A 148 -1.30 5.77 -14.07
N ILE A 149 -0.31 6.62 -13.80
CA ILE A 149 -0.50 8.07 -13.55
C ILE A 149 -0.48 8.80 -14.90
N SER A 150 -1.48 9.64 -15.17
CA SER A 150 -1.50 10.44 -16.40
C SER A 150 -0.38 11.50 -16.43
N GLU A 151 0.07 11.91 -17.61
CA GLU A 151 1.04 13.01 -17.76
C GLU A 151 0.51 14.32 -17.13
N GLN A 152 -0.80 14.56 -17.23
CA GLN A 152 -1.44 15.74 -16.64
C GLN A 152 -1.37 15.71 -15.11
N THR A 153 -1.67 14.56 -14.50
CA THR A 153 -1.55 14.35 -13.06
C THR A 153 -0.11 14.50 -12.61
N ASP A 154 0.86 13.90 -13.33
CA ASP A 154 2.28 14.04 -13.02
C ASP A 154 2.74 15.50 -13.05
N SER A 155 2.41 16.23 -14.12
CA SER A 155 2.75 17.64 -14.27
C SER A 155 2.17 18.48 -13.12
N ARG A 156 0.92 18.22 -12.71
CA ARG A 156 0.28 18.86 -11.57
C ARG A 156 0.99 18.54 -10.26
N VAL A 157 1.32 17.28 -10.01
CA VAL A 157 2.04 16.82 -8.80
C VAL A 157 3.42 17.49 -8.71
N ARG A 158 4.21 17.46 -9.79
CA ARG A 158 5.53 18.10 -9.82
C ARG A 158 5.45 19.61 -9.54
N ARG A 159 4.48 20.29 -10.15
CA ARG A 159 4.24 21.73 -9.93
C ARG A 159 3.80 22.03 -8.50
N ALA A 160 2.88 21.24 -7.96
CA ALA A 160 2.41 21.38 -6.59
C ALA A 160 3.58 21.23 -5.61
N LEU A 161 4.36 20.16 -5.75
CA LEU A 161 5.51 19.91 -4.88
C LEU A 161 6.56 21.01 -4.99
N LEU A 162 6.76 21.63 -6.17
CA LEU A 162 7.66 22.79 -6.32
C LEU A 162 7.18 23.97 -5.48
N ARG A 163 5.88 24.28 -5.50
CA ARG A 163 5.26 25.34 -4.68
C ARG A 163 5.32 24.99 -3.18
N VAL A 164 5.11 23.73 -2.81
CA VAL A 164 5.22 23.26 -1.41
C VAL A 164 6.64 23.45 -0.91
N ALA A 165 7.65 23.01 -1.68
CA ALA A 165 9.05 23.17 -1.30
C ALA A 165 9.43 24.65 -1.12
N ALA A 166 8.94 25.54 -2.01
CA ALA A 166 9.16 26.98 -1.86
C ALA A 166 8.47 27.55 -0.60
N ALA A 167 7.23 27.14 -0.32
CA ALA A 167 6.47 27.61 0.83
C ALA A 167 7.02 27.10 2.17
N GLN A 168 7.59 25.89 2.19
CA GLN A 168 8.14 25.24 3.37
C GLN A 168 9.66 25.43 3.51
N LEU A 169 10.25 26.42 2.82
CA LEU A 169 11.68 26.74 2.88
C LEU A 169 12.61 25.56 2.59
N GLY A 170 12.20 24.67 1.68
CA GLY A 170 12.97 23.48 1.31
C GLY A 170 12.94 22.36 2.35
N ARG A 171 12.06 22.41 3.35
CA ARG A 171 11.81 21.30 4.28
C ARG A 171 11.56 19.99 3.52
N ARG A 172 12.05 18.90 4.11
CA ARG A 172 11.93 17.56 3.52
C ARG A 172 10.48 17.07 3.61
N ILE A 173 10.09 16.16 2.70
CA ILE A 173 8.70 15.68 2.61
C ILE A 173 8.23 14.99 3.89
N GLU A 174 9.14 14.36 4.62
CA GLU A 174 8.92 13.73 5.93
C GLU A 174 8.62 14.73 7.06
N SER A 175 8.83 16.03 6.84
CA SER A 175 8.60 17.09 7.82
C SER A 175 7.36 17.94 7.49
N VAL A 176 6.49 17.47 6.59
CA VAL A 176 5.26 18.17 6.21
C VAL A 176 4.07 17.20 6.14
N VAL A 177 2.86 17.72 6.40
CA VAL A 177 1.63 16.98 6.13
C VAL A 177 1.26 17.20 4.67
N LEU A 178 1.67 16.28 3.80
CA LEU A 178 1.61 16.46 2.34
C LEU A 178 0.19 16.82 1.83
N PRO A 179 -0.91 16.13 2.20
CA PRO A 179 -2.25 16.48 1.74
C PRO A 179 -2.65 17.92 2.10
N LEU A 180 -2.28 18.38 3.30
CA LEU A 180 -2.55 19.73 3.77
C LEU A 180 -1.77 20.78 2.96
N GLU A 181 -0.50 20.51 2.66
CA GLU A 181 0.33 21.40 1.86
C GLU A 181 -0.17 21.47 0.41
N MET A 182 -0.58 20.35 -0.17
CA MET A 182 -1.15 20.32 -1.52
C MET A 182 -2.46 21.13 -1.60
N LEU A 183 -3.34 21.00 -0.60
CA LEU A 183 -4.56 21.82 -0.47
C LEU A 183 -4.24 23.33 -0.54
N GLN A 184 -3.17 23.79 0.11
CA GLN A 184 -2.81 25.21 0.15
C GLN A 184 -2.12 25.75 -1.13
N GLN A 185 -1.47 24.89 -1.92
CA GLN A 185 -0.68 25.35 -3.08
C GLN A 185 -1.39 25.22 -4.43
N LEU A 186 -2.43 24.39 -4.52
CA LEU A 186 -3.18 24.19 -5.76
C LEU A 186 -4.49 24.99 -5.75
N LYS A 187 -4.79 25.58 -6.91
CA LYS A 187 -6.00 26.40 -7.14
C LYS A 187 -6.92 25.71 -8.15
N PRO A 188 -8.22 26.08 -8.22
CA PRO A 188 -9.13 25.53 -9.23
C PRO A 188 -8.59 25.64 -10.66
N SER A 189 -7.85 26.71 -10.98
CA SER A 189 -7.24 26.92 -12.30
C SER A 189 -6.10 25.95 -12.66
N ASP A 190 -5.61 25.16 -11.70
CA ASP A 190 -4.63 24.08 -11.97
C ASP A 190 -5.31 22.77 -12.45
N PHE A 191 -6.65 22.77 -12.57
CA PHE A 191 -7.47 21.63 -12.95
C PHE A 191 -8.23 21.91 -14.24
N PRO A 192 -8.47 20.88 -15.07
CA PRO A 192 -9.20 21.05 -16.33
C PRO A 192 -10.68 21.38 -16.13
N ASN A 193 -11.28 20.95 -15.01
CA ASN A 193 -12.65 21.25 -14.66
C ASN A 193 -12.84 21.30 -13.14
N GLN A 194 -13.95 21.91 -12.71
CA GLN A 194 -14.30 22.07 -11.30
C GLN A 194 -14.55 20.73 -10.59
N GLY A 195 -15.12 19.75 -11.29
CA GLY A 195 -15.41 18.42 -10.71
C GLY A 195 -14.16 17.67 -10.29
N GLU A 196 -13.09 17.70 -11.10
CA GLU A 196 -11.79 17.12 -10.76
C GLU A 196 -11.13 17.84 -9.58
N TYR A 197 -11.26 19.16 -9.50
CA TYR A 197 -10.76 19.92 -8.37
C TYR A 197 -11.47 19.52 -7.07
N GLU A 198 -12.79 19.43 -7.07
CA GLU A 198 -13.58 19.02 -5.91
C GLU A 198 -13.32 17.55 -5.51
N ALA A 199 -13.18 16.66 -6.49
CA ALA A 199 -12.81 15.27 -6.24
C ALA A 199 -11.42 15.16 -5.59
N TRP A 200 -10.45 15.94 -6.09
CA TRP A 200 -9.11 16.03 -5.51
C TRP A 200 -9.13 16.63 -4.09
N GLN A 201 -9.89 17.69 -3.84
CA GLN A 201 -10.04 18.26 -2.49
C GLN A 201 -10.60 17.22 -1.52
N ARG A 202 -11.70 16.55 -1.92
CA ARG A 202 -12.34 15.49 -1.14
C ARG A 202 -11.37 14.35 -0.83
N ARG A 203 -10.56 13.93 -1.81
CA ARG A 203 -9.51 12.92 -1.63
C ARG A 203 -8.52 13.33 -0.54
N ASN A 204 -8.00 14.56 -0.57
CA ASN A 204 -7.03 15.04 0.41
C ASN A 204 -7.63 15.16 1.82
N LEU A 205 -8.89 15.57 1.95
CA LEU A 205 -9.59 15.61 3.23
C LEU A 205 -9.81 14.20 3.81
N LYS A 206 -10.18 13.24 2.97
CA LYS A 206 -10.30 11.83 3.37
C LYS A 206 -8.95 11.23 3.80
N LEU A 207 -7.83 11.64 3.18
CA LEU A 207 -6.50 11.23 3.61
C LEU A 207 -6.16 11.79 4.99
N LEU A 208 -6.46 13.07 5.24
CA LEU A 208 -6.29 13.68 6.56
C LEU A 208 -7.14 12.98 7.62
N GLU A 209 -8.40 12.67 7.31
CA GLU A 209 -9.27 11.89 8.19
C GLU A 209 -8.71 10.49 8.47
N ALA A 210 -8.30 9.77 7.43
CA ALA A 210 -7.76 8.43 7.56
C ALA A 210 -6.52 8.42 8.46
N GLY A 211 -5.55 9.30 8.19
CA GLY A 211 -4.26 9.30 8.87
C GLY A 211 -4.27 9.90 10.27
N LEU A 212 -5.05 10.97 10.48
CA LEU A 212 -5.00 11.71 11.75
C LEU A 212 -6.11 11.31 12.73
N LEU A 213 -7.22 10.74 12.24
CA LEU A 213 -8.39 10.44 13.08
C LEU A 213 -8.70 8.96 13.21
N LEU A 214 -8.59 8.19 12.13
CA LEU A 214 -9.00 6.78 12.12
C LEU A 214 -7.82 5.83 12.37
N HIS A 215 -6.67 6.15 11.79
CA HIS A 215 -5.47 5.32 11.84
C HIS A 215 -4.24 6.12 12.26
N PRO A 216 -4.28 6.90 13.36
CA PRO A 216 -3.09 7.60 13.83
C PRO A 216 -2.10 6.60 14.43
N LEU A 217 -0.80 6.79 14.16
CA LEU A 217 0.25 5.99 14.81
C LEU A 217 0.21 6.18 16.33
N LEU A 218 -0.01 7.42 16.77
CA LEU A 218 -0.12 7.79 18.18
C LEU A 218 -1.60 7.91 18.58
N PRO A 219 -2.02 7.24 19.67
CA PRO A 219 -3.39 7.33 20.17
C PRO A 219 -3.84 8.79 20.36
N LEU A 220 -5.13 9.04 20.11
CA LEU A 220 -5.73 10.35 20.35
C LEU A 220 -6.00 10.53 21.85
N ASP A 221 -5.68 11.70 22.39
CA ASP A 221 -6.09 12.06 23.74
C ASP A 221 -7.61 12.26 23.77
N LYS A 222 -8.26 11.69 24.79
CA LYS A 222 -9.71 11.78 24.99
C LYS A 222 -10.16 13.17 25.43
N THR A 223 -9.27 13.96 25.99
CA THR A 223 -9.54 15.34 26.44
C THR A 223 -9.33 16.36 25.33
N ASP A 224 -8.65 15.98 24.25
CA ASP A 224 -8.37 16.86 23.12
C ASP A 224 -9.61 17.07 22.26
N THR A 225 -9.91 18.35 21.98
CA THR A 225 -11.01 18.77 21.12
C THR A 225 -10.63 18.84 19.65
N ALA A 226 -9.34 18.81 19.32
CA ALA A 226 -8.83 18.90 17.95
C ALA A 226 -9.37 17.79 17.04
N PRO A 227 -9.49 16.50 17.46
CA PRO A 227 -10.09 15.46 16.64
C PRO A 227 -11.54 15.74 16.26
N GLN A 228 -12.33 16.28 17.19
CA GLN A 228 -13.74 16.60 16.96
C GLN A 228 -13.89 17.81 16.04
N ARG A 229 -13.06 18.83 16.23
CA ARG A 229 -13.00 20.00 15.35
C ARG A 229 -12.57 19.62 13.92
N LEU A 230 -11.59 18.73 13.77
CA LEU A 230 -11.19 18.24 12.44
C LEU A 230 -12.34 17.53 11.73
N ARG A 231 -13.09 16.66 12.44
CA ARG A 231 -14.29 16.01 11.88
C ARG A 231 -15.33 17.02 11.42
N GLN A 232 -15.57 18.07 12.19
CA GLN A 232 -16.53 19.13 11.83
C GLN A 232 -16.09 19.89 10.57
N ILE A 233 -14.81 20.26 10.49
CA ILE A 233 -14.26 20.94 9.31
C ILE A 233 -14.37 20.06 8.07
N ILE A 234 -13.99 18.78 8.18
CA ILE A 234 -14.06 17.83 7.06
C ILE A 234 -15.52 17.62 6.63
N ARG A 235 -16.45 17.45 7.58
CA ARG A 235 -17.88 17.32 7.26
C ARG A 235 -18.41 18.54 6.51
N GLY A 236 -18.13 19.74 7.00
CA GLY A 236 -18.53 20.98 6.33
C GLY A 236 -17.91 21.11 4.93
N ALA A 237 -16.65 20.72 4.78
CA ALA A 237 -15.93 20.73 3.50
C ALA A 237 -16.47 19.74 2.46
N LEU A 238 -17.12 18.65 2.91
CA LEU A 238 -17.78 17.69 2.03
C LEU A 238 -19.12 18.20 1.50
N GLU A 239 -19.79 19.08 2.25
CA GLU A 239 -21.05 19.73 1.86
C GLU A 239 -20.81 20.96 1.00
N LYS A 240 -19.83 21.79 1.37
CA LYS A 240 -19.40 22.98 0.62
C LYS A 240 -17.87 22.95 0.43
N PRO A 241 -17.36 22.97 -0.82
CA PRO A 241 -15.92 22.94 -1.07
C PRO A 241 -15.16 24.03 -0.30
N LEU A 242 -13.99 23.67 0.23
CA LEU A 242 -13.14 24.62 0.96
C LEU A 242 -12.54 25.64 0.00
N GLU A 243 -12.50 26.88 0.45
CA GLU A 243 -11.75 27.93 -0.20
C GLU A 243 -10.27 27.85 0.23
N THR A 244 -9.41 27.33 -0.65
CA THR A 244 -8.00 27.00 -0.33
C THR A 244 -7.04 28.21 -0.28
N GLY A 245 -7.56 29.43 -0.22
CA GLY A 245 -6.74 30.63 -0.14
C GLY A 245 -5.92 30.68 1.15
N LYS A 246 -4.62 31.02 1.07
CA LYS A 246 -3.72 31.11 2.24
C LYS A 246 -4.21 32.08 3.32
N ASN A 247 -5.03 33.07 2.96
CA ASN A 247 -5.58 34.06 3.90
C ASN A 247 -7.01 33.72 4.36
N ASN A 248 -7.54 32.55 3.97
CA ASN A 248 -8.87 32.13 4.40
C ASN A 248 -8.81 31.57 5.83
N GLU A 249 -9.66 32.07 6.71
CA GLU A 249 -9.76 31.65 8.11
C GLU A 249 -10.03 30.14 8.24
N SER A 250 -10.86 29.56 7.38
CA SER A 250 -11.16 28.13 7.40
C SER A 250 -9.93 27.26 7.08
N MET A 251 -9.09 27.70 6.14
CA MET A 251 -7.85 27.03 5.77
C MET A 251 -6.79 27.16 6.89
N GLN A 252 -6.73 28.31 7.57
CA GLN A 252 -5.85 28.50 8.73
C GLN A 252 -6.30 27.67 9.94
N ALA A 253 -7.60 27.59 10.19
CA ALA A 253 -8.16 26.72 11.21
C ALA A 253 -7.83 25.23 10.94
N LEU A 254 -8.04 24.78 9.70
CA LEU A 254 -7.67 23.43 9.27
C LEU A 254 -6.17 23.17 9.45
N ARG A 255 -5.31 24.10 9.01
CA ARG A 255 -3.85 24.00 9.15
C ARG A 255 -3.43 23.86 10.61
N SER A 256 -3.94 24.72 11.49
CA SER A 256 -3.62 24.70 12.92
C SER A 256 -3.99 23.35 13.56
N ILE A 257 -5.20 22.86 13.31
CA ILE A 257 -5.68 21.59 13.88
C ILE A 257 -4.89 20.40 13.33
N VAL A 258 -4.67 20.35 12.02
CA VAL A 258 -3.93 19.25 11.37
C VAL A 258 -2.50 19.18 11.90
N LEU A 259 -1.81 20.31 12.01
CA LEU A 259 -0.44 20.33 12.54
C LEU A 259 -0.41 19.92 14.02
N SER A 260 -1.37 20.36 14.84
CA SER A 260 -1.48 19.93 16.24
C SER A 260 -1.65 18.40 16.37
N LEU A 261 -2.37 17.77 15.44
CA LEU A 261 -2.59 16.32 15.43
C LEU A 261 -1.44 15.53 14.82
N ALA A 262 -0.66 16.12 13.93
CA ALA A 262 0.44 15.43 13.25
C ALA A 262 1.79 15.56 13.99
N CYS A 263 2.04 16.67 14.68
CA CYS A 263 3.31 16.96 15.38
C CYS A 263 3.33 16.44 16.83
N ARG A 264 2.85 15.21 17.09
CA ARG A 264 2.76 14.66 18.45
C ARG A 264 3.94 13.73 18.77
N THR A 265 4.36 13.68 20.02
CA THR A 265 5.27 12.66 20.57
C THR A 265 4.54 11.81 21.62
N PHE A 266 5.15 10.68 21.99
CA PHE A 266 4.66 9.83 23.10
C PHE A 266 4.73 10.52 24.47
N ASP A 267 5.62 11.52 24.64
CA ASP A 267 5.82 12.25 25.90
C ASP A 267 5.11 13.62 25.94
N GLY A 268 4.40 14.00 24.88
CA GLY A 268 3.70 15.28 24.77
C GLY A 268 4.59 16.50 24.47
N SER A 269 5.90 16.30 24.23
CA SER A 269 6.80 17.35 23.76
C SER A 269 6.62 17.68 22.26
N ALA A 270 7.16 18.81 21.82
CA ALA A 270 7.09 19.20 20.41
C ALA A 270 8.04 18.34 19.56
N SER A 271 7.49 17.52 18.67
CA SER A 271 8.26 16.68 17.73
C SER A 271 8.70 17.46 16.49
N GLU A 272 9.90 17.16 15.99
CA GLU A 272 10.27 17.46 14.60
C GLU A 272 9.68 16.43 13.60
N THR A 273 9.14 15.31 14.10
CA THR A 273 8.57 14.23 13.27
C THR A 273 7.09 14.47 13.04
N ILE A 274 6.65 14.33 11.79
CA ILE A 274 5.26 14.50 11.38
C ILE A 274 4.62 13.13 11.14
N HIS A 275 3.62 12.80 11.95
CA HIS A 275 2.86 11.55 11.88
C HIS A 275 1.52 11.79 11.17
N TRP A 276 1.40 11.41 9.90
CA TRP A 276 0.15 11.55 9.14
C TRP A 276 -0.18 10.36 8.23
N ALA A 277 0.80 9.55 7.84
CA ALA A 277 0.62 8.43 6.91
C ALA A 277 1.30 7.14 7.38
N ASP A 278 1.75 7.09 8.62
CA ASP A 278 2.57 6.03 9.21
C ASP A 278 1.79 5.11 10.17
N GLY A 279 0.51 5.37 10.38
CA GLY A 279 -0.37 4.50 11.14
C GLY A 279 -1.05 3.41 10.28
N PHE A 280 -1.32 2.27 10.93
CA PHE A 280 -1.93 1.09 10.31
C PHE A 280 -3.47 1.19 10.24
N PRO A 281 -4.11 0.77 9.13
CA PRO A 281 -3.53 0.14 7.94
C PRO A 281 -3.21 1.09 6.78
N LEU A 282 -3.34 2.41 6.98
CA LEU A 282 -3.17 3.41 5.92
C LEU A 282 -1.78 3.32 5.27
N ASN A 283 -0.73 3.24 6.07
CA ASN A 283 0.65 3.12 5.60
C ASN A 283 0.84 1.93 4.65
N LEU A 284 0.34 0.75 5.02
CA LEU A 284 0.46 -0.48 4.24
C LEU A 284 -0.30 -0.40 2.93
N ARG A 285 -1.50 0.18 2.94
CA ARG A 285 -2.32 0.32 1.73
C ARG A 285 -1.69 1.30 0.74
N ILE A 286 -1.05 2.37 1.22
CA ILE A 286 -0.25 3.25 0.36
C ILE A 286 1.02 2.53 -0.13
N TYR A 287 1.71 1.81 0.74
CA TYR A 287 2.94 1.08 0.39
C TYR A 287 2.69 -0.04 -0.63
N GLN A 288 1.55 -0.70 -0.55
CA GLN A 288 1.12 -1.68 -1.55
C GLN A 288 1.09 -1.06 -2.95
N MET A 289 0.49 0.13 -3.11
CA MET A 289 0.43 0.82 -4.40
C MET A 289 1.83 1.18 -4.94
N LEU A 290 2.81 1.42 -4.06
CA LEU A 290 4.20 1.63 -4.47
C LEU A 290 4.83 0.35 -5.00
N LEU A 291 4.66 -0.76 -4.29
CA LEU A 291 5.23 -2.05 -4.68
C LEU A 291 4.58 -2.66 -5.94
N GLU A 292 3.32 -2.33 -6.21
CA GLU A 292 2.67 -2.69 -7.48
C GLU A 292 3.41 -2.13 -8.71
N ALA A 293 4.17 -1.03 -8.56
CA ALA A 293 4.98 -0.45 -9.62
C ALA A 293 6.21 -1.30 -10.01
N CYS A 294 6.51 -2.37 -9.27
CA CYS A 294 7.58 -3.33 -9.60
C CYS A 294 7.19 -4.33 -10.69
N PHE A 295 5.94 -4.35 -11.13
CA PHE A 295 5.43 -5.28 -12.14
C PHE A 295 5.06 -4.52 -13.42
N ASP A 296 5.15 -5.18 -14.57
CA ASP A 296 4.79 -4.58 -15.85
C ASP A 296 3.27 -4.41 -15.96
N VAL A 297 2.82 -3.19 -16.25
CA VAL A 297 1.41 -2.86 -16.48
C VAL A 297 0.78 -3.62 -17.65
N ASN A 298 1.60 -4.11 -18.60
CA ASN A 298 1.14 -4.90 -19.74
C ASN A 298 1.18 -6.41 -19.47
N ASP A 299 1.92 -6.83 -18.42
CA ASP A 299 2.12 -8.22 -18.06
C ASP A 299 2.26 -8.33 -16.52
N GLU A 300 1.11 -8.49 -15.85
CA GLU A 300 1.04 -8.38 -14.40
C GLU A 300 1.88 -9.42 -13.64
N THR A 301 2.27 -10.53 -14.28
CA THR A 301 3.14 -11.56 -13.69
C THR A 301 4.62 -11.22 -13.81
N SER A 302 4.99 -10.29 -14.68
CA SER A 302 6.38 -9.96 -14.99
C SER A 302 6.90 -8.85 -14.09
N VAL A 303 8.01 -9.12 -13.40
CA VAL A 303 8.75 -8.10 -12.64
C VAL A 303 9.64 -7.31 -13.60
N ILE A 304 9.58 -5.98 -13.53
CA ILE A 304 10.35 -5.09 -14.40
C ILE A 304 11.87 -5.30 -14.23
N GLU A 305 12.66 -5.02 -15.26
CA GLU A 305 14.13 -5.18 -15.19
C GLU A 305 14.78 -4.18 -14.24
N GLU A 306 14.18 -2.99 -14.05
CA GLU A 306 14.67 -1.92 -13.19
C GLU A 306 14.14 -1.98 -11.75
N VAL A 307 13.78 -3.19 -11.29
CA VAL A 307 13.20 -3.40 -9.97
C VAL A 307 14.14 -2.98 -8.84
N ASP A 308 15.46 -3.13 -9.01
CA ASP A 308 16.45 -2.68 -8.02
C ASP A 308 16.37 -1.16 -7.83
N GLU A 309 16.40 -0.40 -8.92
CA GLU A 309 16.30 1.06 -8.88
C GLU A 309 14.93 1.52 -8.36
N VAL A 310 13.84 0.85 -8.75
CA VAL A 310 12.50 1.18 -8.26
C VAL A 310 12.39 0.96 -6.76
N LEU A 311 12.88 -0.16 -6.23
CA LEU A 311 12.86 -0.43 -4.79
C LEU A 311 13.75 0.55 -4.01
N GLU A 312 14.89 0.98 -4.58
CA GLU A 312 15.70 2.05 -3.99
C GLU A 312 14.96 3.39 -3.88
N LEU A 313 14.13 3.73 -4.88
CA LEU A 313 13.30 4.95 -4.83
C LEU A 313 12.15 4.81 -3.84
N ILE A 314 11.47 3.65 -3.81
CA ILE A 314 10.41 3.34 -2.86
C ILE A 314 10.96 3.41 -1.42
N LYS A 315 12.18 2.97 -1.17
CA LYS A 315 12.81 3.05 0.16
C LYS A 315 12.92 4.49 0.70
N LYS A 316 12.96 5.51 -0.18
CA LYS A 316 12.95 6.93 0.24
C LYS A 316 11.65 7.35 0.90
N THR A 317 10.54 6.62 0.70
CA THR A 317 9.23 6.94 1.30
C THR A 317 9.07 6.38 2.71
N TRP A 318 10.00 5.54 3.17
CA TRP A 318 9.86 4.79 4.44
C TRP A 318 9.67 5.69 5.65
N VAL A 319 10.34 6.84 5.71
CA VAL A 319 10.22 7.77 6.84
C VAL A 319 8.79 8.35 6.92
N VAL A 320 8.15 8.63 5.78
CA VAL A 320 6.77 9.16 5.73
C VAL A 320 5.74 8.09 6.13
N LEU A 321 6.00 6.84 5.76
CA LEU A 321 5.08 5.72 5.92
C LEU A 321 5.36 4.85 7.16
N GLY A 322 6.38 5.17 7.95
CA GLY A 322 6.79 4.35 9.10
C GLY A 322 7.23 2.93 8.70
N MET A 323 7.78 2.76 7.49
CA MET A 323 8.19 1.45 6.97
C MET A 323 9.60 1.07 7.41
N ASN A 324 9.83 -0.23 7.52
CA ASN A 324 11.14 -0.81 7.76
C ASN A 324 11.35 -2.04 6.87
N GLN A 325 12.54 -2.63 6.93
CA GLN A 325 12.89 -3.78 6.10
C GLN A 325 11.93 -4.97 6.30
N MET A 326 11.51 -5.22 7.53
CA MET A 326 10.72 -6.39 7.92
C MET A 326 9.28 -6.27 7.41
N LEU A 327 8.68 -5.09 7.57
CA LEU A 327 7.39 -4.76 6.97
C LEU A 327 7.46 -4.79 5.44
N HIS A 328 8.56 -4.33 4.84
CA HIS A 328 8.74 -4.42 3.40
C HIS A 328 8.80 -5.86 2.92
N ASN A 329 9.59 -6.72 3.56
CA ASN A 329 9.68 -8.15 3.23
C ASN A 329 8.29 -8.80 3.30
N LEU A 330 7.54 -8.54 4.37
CA LEU A 330 6.19 -9.07 4.54
C LEU A 330 5.21 -8.55 3.47
N CYS A 331 5.25 -7.25 3.16
CA CYS A 331 4.37 -6.68 2.13
C CYS A 331 4.70 -7.21 0.73
N PHE A 332 5.98 -7.33 0.41
CA PHE A 332 6.41 -7.77 -0.90
C PHE A 332 6.19 -9.28 -1.10
N LEU A 333 6.32 -10.07 -0.03
CA LEU A 333 5.89 -11.47 0.02
C LEU A 333 4.42 -11.59 -0.37
N TRP A 334 3.55 -10.83 0.30
CA TRP A 334 2.13 -10.85 0.01
C TRP A 334 1.83 -10.47 -1.44
N ILE A 335 2.49 -9.44 -1.98
CA ILE A 335 2.23 -8.99 -3.35
C ILE A 335 2.65 -10.03 -4.38
N LEU A 336 3.83 -10.64 -4.24
CA LEU A 336 4.29 -11.72 -5.12
C LEU A 336 3.31 -12.90 -5.11
N PHE A 337 2.92 -13.32 -3.90
CA PHE A 337 1.98 -14.43 -3.70
C PHE A 337 0.58 -14.13 -4.26
N ASN A 338 0.02 -12.98 -3.91
CA ASN A 338 -1.31 -12.59 -4.36
C ASN A 338 -1.34 -12.41 -5.88
N ARG A 339 -0.26 -11.90 -6.50
CA ARG A 339 -0.17 -11.78 -7.95
C ARG A 339 -0.20 -13.17 -8.61
N TYR A 340 0.59 -14.13 -8.12
CA TYR A 340 0.57 -15.52 -8.60
C TYR A 340 -0.85 -16.14 -8.55
N VAL A 341 -1.55 -15.97 -7.43
CA VAL A 341 -2.90 -16.53 -7.26
C VAL A 341 -3.92 -15.80 -8.16
N ALA A 342 -3.89 -14.47 -8.19
CA ALA A 342 -4.83 -13.65 -8.95
C ALA A 342 -4.70 -13.84 -10.47
N THR A 343 -3.51 -14.15 -10.96
CA THR A 343 -3.26 -14.43 -12.39
C THR A 343 -3.53 -15.89 -12.78
N GLY A 344 -4.14 -16.67 -11.89
CA GLY A 344 -4.55 -18.04 -12.18
C GLY A 344 -3.41 -19.04 -12.12
N GLU A 345 -2.37 -18.78 -11.32
CA GLU A 345 -1.29 -19.73 -11.02
C GLU A 345 -0.43 -20.08 -12.24
N VAL A 346 -0.36 -19.16 -13.21
CA VAL A 346 0.34 -19.36 -14.49
C VAL A 346 1.86 -19.26 -14.31
N GLU A 347 2.34 -18.35 -13.48
CA GLU A 347 3.77 -18.02 -13.38
C GLU A 347 4.39 -18.56 -12.08
N GLY A 348 4.82 -19.83 -12.10
CA GLY A 348 5.40 -20.50 -10.92
C GLY A 348 6.60 -19.77 -10.31
N ASP A 349 7.38 -19.04 -11.11
CA ASP A 349 8.51 -18.20 -10.67
C ASP A 349 8.10 -17.19 -9.58
N LEU A 350 6.87 -16.67 -9.61
CA LEU A 350 6.35 -15.78 -8.57
C LEU A 350 6.10 -16.50 -7.24
N LEU A 351 5.63 -17.76 -7.28
CA LEU A 351 5.46 -18.57 -6.08
C LEU A 351 6.83 -18.94 -5.48
N PHE A 352 7.80 -19.30 -6.32
CA PHE A 352 9.18 -19.54 -5.85
C PHE A 352 9.79 -18.28 -5.23
N ALA A 353 9.58 -17.10 -5.83
CA ALA A 353 10.00 -15.82 -5.28
C ALA A 353 9.32 -15.52 -3.93
N ALA A 354 8.02 -15.78 -3.82
CA ALA A 354 7.29 -15.66 -2.56
C ALA A 354 7.88 -16.61 -1.51
N ASN A 355 8.15 -17.87 -1.85
CA ASN A 355 8.76 -18.83 -0.91
C ASN A 355 10.14 -18.39 -0.44
N ASN A 356 10.98 -17.88 -1.34
CA ASN A 356 12.29 -17.33 -0.99
C ASN A 356 12.18 -16.16 -0.01
N LEU A 357 11.23 -15.26 -0.24
CA LEU A 357 11.00 -14.12 0.65
C LEU A 357 10.37 -14.54 1.99
N LEU A 358 9.55 -15.60 2.01
CA LEU A 358 9.00 -16.18 3.22
C LEU A 358 10.09 -16.73 4.16
N MET A 359 11.19 -17.25 3.62
CA MET A 359 12.35 -17.65 4.42
C MET A 359 13.02 -16.47 5.13
N GLU A 360 13.05 -15.27 4.51
CA GLU A 360 13.52 -14.06 5.18
C GLU A 360 12.52 -13.59 6.24
N VAL A 361 11.22 -13.67 5.96
CA VAL A 361 10.15 -13.37 6.94
C VAL A 361 10.22 -14.29 8.17
N GLU A 362 10.63 -15.56 8.01
CA GLU A 362 10.88 -16.48 9.13
C GLU A 362 12.01 -16.01 10.05
N LYS A 363 13.06 -15.38 9.48
CA LYS A 363 14.14 -14.79 10.28
C LYS A 363 13.67 -13.51 10.97
N ASP A 364 12.90 -12.70 10.25
CA ASP A 364 12.35 -11.45 10.73
C ASP A 364 11.39 -11.67 11.93
N SER A 365 10.49 -12.65 11.85
CA SER A 365 9.53 -12.96 12.91
C SER A 365 10.18 -13.31 14.25
N LYS A 366 11.39 -13.87 14.24
CA LYS A 366 12.16 -14.19 15.46
C LYS A 366 12.74 -12.95 16.15
N SER A 367 12.91 -11.85 15.40
CA SER A 367 13.56 -10.63 15.88
C SER A 367 12.58 -9.49 16.19
N MET A 368 11.52 -9.30 15.41
CA MET A 368 10.53 -8.24 15.63
C MET A 368 9.40 -8.68 16.53
N LYS A 369 9.16 -7.90 17.58
CA LYS A 369 8.16 -8.18 18.63
C LYS A 369 7.06 -7.12 18.70
N ASP A 370 6.90 -6.36 17.62
CA ASP A 370 5.85 -5.34 17.50
C ASP A 370 4.48 -6.01 17.32
N PRO A 371 3.50 -5.74 18.21
CA PRO A 371 2.14 -6.28 18.07
C PRO A 371 1.49 -6.00 16.71
N ASN A 372 1.75 -4.84 16.10
CA ASN A 372 1.19 -4.51 14.79
C ASN A 372 1.76 -5.42 13.71
N TYR A 373 3.07 -5.62 13.70
CA TYR A 373 3.74 -6.56 12.80
C TYR A 373 3.20 -7.99 12.97
N SER A 374 3.12 -8.51 14.20
CA SER A 374 2.59 -9.87 14.45
C SER A 374 1.16 -10.05 13.92
N LYS A 375 0.30 -9.03 14.07
CA LYS A 375 -1.07 -9.07 13.54
C LYS A 375 -1.12 -9.20 12.02
N ILE A 376 -0.29 -8.41 11.31
CA ILE A 376 -0.22 -8.44 9.84
C ILE A 376 0.43 -9.74 9.37
N LEU A 377 1.48 -10.20 10.06
CA LEU A 377 2.16 -11.46 9.79
C LEU A 377 1.17 -12.62 9.89
N SER A 378 0.45 -12.74 11.00
CA SER A 378 -0.56 -13.77 11.22
C SER A 378 -1.65 -13.76 10.16
N SER A 379 -2.15 -12.57 9.79
CA SER A 379 -3.18 -12.43 8.74
C SER A 379 -2.64 -12.87 7.37
N THR A 380 -1.40 -12.50 7.04
CA THR A 380 -0.74 -12.86 5.77
C THR A 380 -0.50 -14.37 5.69
N LEU A 381 0.09 -14.96 6.73
CA LEU A 381 0.39 -16.39 6.79
C LEU A 381 -0.87 -17.25 6.81
N SER A 382 -1.95 -16.79 7.46
CA SER A 382 -3.23 -17.49 7.45
C SER A 382 -3.83 -17.57 6.03
N ALA A 383 -3.73 -16.48 5.26
CA ALA A 383 -4.20 -16.45 3.87
C ALA A 383 -3.36 -17.39 2.97
N ILE A 384 -2.03 -17.34 3.11
CA ILE A 384 -1.10 -18.21 2.37
C ILE A 384 -1.34 -19.68 2.73
N LEU A 385 -1.41 -20.00 4.03
CA LEU A 385 -1.63 -21.36 4.53
C LEU A 385 -2.98 -21.90 4.06
N GLY A 386 -4.05 -21.12 4.19
CA GLY A 386 -5.38 -21.55 3.75
C GLY A 386 -5.46 -21.80 2.24
N TRP A 387 -4.73 -21.04 1.42
CA TRP A 387 -4.60 -21.33 0.00
C TRP A 387 -3.80 -22.63 -0.25
N ALA A 388 -2.65 -22.80 0.43
CA ALA A 388 -1.81 -23.98 0.27
C ALA A 388 -2.56 -25.26 0.67
N GLU A 389 -3.28 -25.25 1.79
CA GLU A 389 -4.11 -26.37 2.25
C GLU A 389 -5.16 -26.76 1.21
N LYS A 390 -5.88 -25.79 0.63
CA LYS A 390 -6.86 -26.06 -0.44
C LYS A 390 -6.23 -26.73 -1.65
N ARG A 391 -5.06 -26.25 -2.10
CA ARG A 391 -4.36 -26.83 -3.25
C ARG A 391 -3.86 -28.23 -2.96
N LEU A 392 -3.32 -28.48 -1.78
CA LEU A 392 -2.84 -29.80 -1.35
C LEU A 392 -3.99 -30.81 -1.13
N LEU A 393 -5.13 -30.38 -0.61
CA LEU A 393 -6.32 -31.25 -0.46
C LEU A 393 -6.87 -31.72 -1.81
N ALA A 394 -6.76 -30.88 -2.84
CA ALA A 394 -7.18 -31.18 -4.20
C ALA A 394 -6.00 -31.48 -5.13
N TYR A 395 -4.89 -32.03 -4.61
CA TYR A 395 -3.62 -32.10 -5.34
C TYR A 395 -3.72 -32.78 -6.72
N HIS A 396 -4.56 -33.81 -6.86
CA HIS A 396 -4.80 -34.49 -8.13
C HIS A 396 -5.32 -33.57 -9.25
N ASN A 397 -5.94 -32.44 -8.90
CA ASN A 397 -6.52 -31.49 -9.86
C ASN A 397 -5.53 -30.39 -10.28
N TYR A 398 -4.49 -30.13 -9.48
CA TYR A 398 -3.58 -29.01 -9.66
C TYR A 398 -2.15 -29.46 -10.00
N PHE A 399 -1.78 -30.69 -9.62
CA PHE A 399 -0.43 -31.21 -9.80
C PHE A 399 -0.41 -32.47 -10.65
N HIS A 400 0.56 -32.50 -11.56
CA HIS A 400 0.80 -33.49 -12.58
C HIS A 400 2.29 -33.82 -12.59
N SER A 401 2.69 -34.87 -13.31
CA SER A 401 4.07 -35.34 -13.34
C SER A 401 5.08 -34.34 -13.90
N ASP A 402 4.61 -33.31 -14.62
CA ASP A 402 5.40 -32.26 -15.26
C ASP A 402 5.54 -30.98 -14.43
N ASN A 403 4.83 -30.85 -13.29
CA ASN A 403 4.91 -29.68 -12.40
C ASN A 403 5.22 -30.04 -10.93
N THR A 404 5.99 -31.11 -10.71
CA THR A 404 6.33 -31.62 -9.37
C THR A 404 7.07 -30.60 -8.49
N GLU A 405 7.89 -29.73 -9.10
CA GLU A 405 8.59 -28.65 -8.38
C GLU A 405 7.60 -27.65 -7.76
N LEU A 406 6.47 -27.41 -8.42
CA LEU A 406 5.42 -26.53 -7.92
C LEU A 406 4.75 -27.14 -6.68
N LEU A 407 4.48 -28.45 -6.71
CA LEU A 407 3.94 -29.16 -5.54
C LEU A 407 4.90 -29.05 -4.34
N GLU A 408 6.19 -29.28 -4.56
CA GLU A 408 7.21 -29.11 -3.51
C GLU A 408 7.21 -27.69 -2.95
N CYS A 409 7.10 -26.69 -3.83
CA CYS A 409 7.03 -25.28 -3.42
C CYS A 409 5.77 -24.99 -2.58
N VAL A 410 4.60 -25.47 -2.98
CA VAL A 410 3.35 -25.29 -2.21
C VAL A 410 3.43 -25.94 -0.83
N VAL A 411 4.00 -27.15 -0.76
CA VAL A 411 4.25 -27.82 0.53
C VAL A 411 5.20 -26.99 1.38
N SER A 412 6.31 -26.50 0.81
CA SER A 412 7.29 -25.66 1.50
C SER A 412 6.65 -24.39 2.07
N VAL A 413 5.89 -23.66 1.26
CA VAL A 413 5.17 -22.44 1.65
C VAL A 413 4.16 -22.72 2.77
N GLY A 414 3.37 -23.80 2.66
CA GLY A 414 2.40 -24.19 3.68
C GLY A 414 3.07 -24.57 5.01
N VAL A 415 4.08 -25.44 4.98
CA VAL A 415 4.79 -25.89 6.19
C VAL A 415 5.50 -24.72 6.88
N LEU A 416 6.17 -23.85 6.11
CA LEU A 416 6.88 -22.71 6.66
C LEU A 416 5.92 -21.69 7.28
N SER A 417 4.77 -21.43 6.63
CA SER A 417 3.72 -20.57 7.18
C SER A 417 3.18 -21.10 8.51
N ALA A 418 2.83 -22.40 8.56
CA ALA A 418 2.36 -23.05 9.77
C ALA A 418 3.40 -23.02 10.90
N LYS A 419 4.67 -23.27 10.58
CA LYS A 419 5.78 -23.21 11.54
C LYS A 419 5.88 -21.83 12.18
N ILE A 420 5.92 -20.76 11.38
CA ILE A 420 6.03 -19.39 11.88
C ILE A 420 4.83 -19.04 12.77
N MET A 421 3.62 -19.44 12.38
CA MET A 421 2.41 -19.19 13.18
C MET A 421 2.45 -19.90 14.54
N VAL A 422 2.89 -21.16 14.60
CA VAL A 422 3.03 -21.91 15.86
C VAL A 422 4.06 -21.26 16.79
N GLU A 423 5.18 -20.81 16.25
CA GLU A 423 6.21 -20.09 16.99
C GLU A 423 5.67 -18.76 17.56
N ASP A 424 4.97 -17.96 16.74
CA ASP A 424 4.38 -16.68 17.16
C ASP A 424 3.35 -16.85 18.29
N ILE A 425 2.45 -17.83 18.19
CA ILE A 425 1.47 -18.17 19.24
C ILE A 425 2.17 -18.57 20.55
N SER A 426 3.23 -19.39 20.46
CA SER A 426 4.01 -19.83 21.62
C SER A 426 4.70 -18.64 22.30
N HIS A 427 5.24 -17.70 21.51
CA HIS A 427 5.85 -16.47 22.01
C HIS A 427 4.83 -15.54 22.68
N GLU A 428 3.65 -15.36 22.08
CA GLU A 428 2.57 -14.55 22.65
C GLU A 428 2.09 -15.11 23.99
N TYR A 429 1.90 -16.44 24.07
CA TYR A 429 1.53 -17.12 25.31
C TYR A 429 2.58 -16.94 26.42
N ARG A 430 3.88 -17.10 26.08
CA ARG A 430 4.97 -16.84 27.02
C ARG A 430 5.03 -15.39 27.48
N LYS A 431 4.76 -14.43 26.59
CA LYS A 431 4.71 -13.00 26.91
C LYS A 431 3.58 -12.70 27.90
N LYS A 432 2.36 -13.17 27.61
CA LYS A 432 1.20 -13.02 28.50
C LYS A 432 1.50 -13.58 29.88
N ARG A 433 2.05 -14.81 29.98
CA ARG A 433 2.44 -15.38 31.29
C ARG A 433 3.41 -14.49 32.06
N LYS A 434 4.45 -13.97 31.40
CA LYS A 434 5.42 -13.06 32.05
C LYS A 434 4.79 -11.76 32.52
N GLU A 435 3.87 -11.18 31.74
CA GLU A 435 3.13 -9.97 32.14
C GLU A 435 2.23 -10.24 33.35
N PHE A 436 1.56 -11.39 33.41
CA PHE A 436 0.81 -11.83 34.58
C PHE A 436 1.72 -12.02 35.81
N ASP A 437 2.89 -12.63 35.62
CA ASP A 437 3.85 -12.86 36.72
C ASP A 437 4.41 -11.53 37.27
N VAL A 438 4.72 -10.56 36.41
CA VAL A 438 5.17 -9.21 36.80
C VAL A 438 4.05 -8.45 37.51
N ALA A 439 2.83 -8.48 36.99
CA ALA A 439 1.68 -7.84 37.65
C ALA A 439 1.34 -8.46 39.02
N LEU A 440 1.62 -9.75 39.20
CA LEU A 440 1.50 -10.44 40.50
C LEU A 440 2.62 -10.03 41.47
N GLN A 441 3.81 -9.72 40.95
CA GLN A 441 4.97 -9.31 41.74
C GLN A 441 4.88 -7.83 42.16
N ASP A 442 4.36 -6.95 41.30
CA ASP A 442 4.12 -5.52 41.60
C ASP A 442 2.94 -5.32 42.57
N ASN A 443 2.01 -6.29 42.67
CA ASN A 443 0.94 -6.29 43.67
C ASN A 443 1.36 -6.85 45.05
N LYS A 444 2.62 -7.23 45.24
CA LYS A 444 3.16 -7.49 46.59
C LYS A 444 3.67 -6.19 47.20
N ALA A 445 2.75 -5.43 47.82
CA ALA A 445 3.14 -4.42 48.82
C ALA A 445 3.97 -5.10 49.92
N PRO A 446 4.95 -4.41 50.54
CA PRO A 446 5.78 -5.02 51.57
C PRO A 446 4.86 -5.43 52.73
N ILE A 447 4.95 -6.70 53.12
CA ILE A 447 4.36 -7.19 54.35
C ILE A 447 5.01 -6.38 55.47
N VAL A 448 4.30 -5.39 55.98
CA VAL A 448 4.63 -4.75 57.26
C VAL A 448 4.69 -5.89 58.27
N SER A 449 5.88 -6.10 58.85
CA SER A 449 6.08 -7.12 59.86
C SER A 449 5.12 -6.83 61.03
N PHE A 450 4.52 -7.89 61.55
CA PHE A 450 3.56 -7.88 62.66
C PHE A 450 4.24 -7.55 64.02
N HIS A 451 5.16 -6.58 64.05
CA HIS A 451 5.89 -6.17 65.26
C HIS A 451 5.78 -4.67 65.62
N ASP A 452 5.17 -3.83 64.77
CA ASP A 452 5.10 -2.38 65.01
C ASP A 452 3.68 -1.85 65.37
N ILE A 453 2.79 -2.70 65.88
CA ILE A 453 1.45 -2.27 66.38
C ILE A 453 1.31 -2.58 67.87
N ASN A 454 2.23 -2.08 68.71
CA ASN A 454 2.07 -2.18 70.17
C ASN A 454 2.67 -1.02 70.99
N SER A 455 2.82 0.19 70.44
CA SER A 455 3.36 1.33 71.22
C SER A 455 2.53 2.61 71.26
N PHE A 456 1.31 2.64 70.72
CA PHE A 456 0.46 3.84 70.80
C PHE A 456 -0.96 3.50 71.27
N LEU A 457 -1.09 3.05 72.52
CA LEU A 457 -2.35 3.09 73.29
C LEU A 457 -2.10 2.85 74.79
N THR A 458 -1.29 3.69 75.43
CA THR A 458 -1.32 3.83 76.90
C THR A 458 -0.82 5.21 77.33
N PHE A 459 -1.73 6.17 77.46
CA PHE A 459 -1.91 6.94 78.69
C PHE A 459 -3.24 7.69 78.58
N SER A 460 -4.19 7.22 79.39
CA SER A 460 -5.52 7.78 79.59
C SER A 460 -5.48 8.92 80.62
N ILE A 461 -6.59 9.68 80.62
CA ILE A 461 -7.14 10.60 81.64
C ILE A 461 -6.84 12.07 81.39
#